data_AF-A0A367YWM3-F1
#
_entry.id   AF-A0A367YWM3-F1
#
_cell.length_a   1.000
_cell.length_b   1.000
_cell.length_c   1.000
_cell.angle_alpha   90.00
_cell.angle_beta   90.00
_cell.angle_gamma   90.00
#
_symmetry.space_group_name_H-M   'P 1'
#
loop_
_entity.id
_entity.type
_entity.pdbx_description
1 polymer ?
#
loop_
_entity_poly.entity_id
_entity_poly.type
_entity_poly.pdbx_seq_one_letter_code
_entity_poly.pdbx_strand_id
1 'polypeptide(L)'
;MTHLDGNACAGALSDLFGDDVTLALGRCAGCGHDAVLAEVVAYVTAMGTVLRCAPCQAVLAVLVTTASERVVDLTGLSSLRLAAPADGG
;
A
#
# COMPACT_ATOMS: atom_id res chain seq x y z
N MET A 1 4.55 -29.23 -0.19
CA MET A 1 4.32 -27.79 0.01
C MET A 1 4.70 -27.48 1.46
N THR A 2 5.81 -26.79 1.68
CA THR A 2 6.25 -26.38 3.03
C THR A 2 5.50 -25.12 3.42
N HIS A 3 4.76 -25.19 4.53
CA HIS A 3 4.05 -24.04 5.08
C HIS A 3 5.03 -23.29 5.99
N LEU A 4 5.43 -22.09 5.58
CA LEU A 4 6.32 -21.22 6.36
C LEU A 4 5.47 -20.24 7.16
N ASP A 5 5.93 -19.94 8.37
CA ASP A 5 5.33 -18.91 9.21
C ASP A 5 5.56 -17.51 8.60
N GLY A 6 4.66 -16.57 8.88
CA GLY A 6 4.73 -15.20 8.35
C GLY A 6 6.03 -14.48 8.73
N ASN A 7 6.68 -14.85 9.84
CA ASN A 7 7.98 -14.28 10.23
C ASN A 7 9.10 -14.61 9.22
N ALA A 8 8.97 -15.68 8.42
CA ALA A 8 9.93 -15.97 7.35
C ALA A 8 9.94 -14.90 6.25
N CYS A 9 8.88 -14.10 6.14
CA CYS A 9 8.77 -12.99 5.19
C CYS A 9 9.34 -11.66 5.74
N ALA A 10 9.87 -11.63 6.96
CA ALA A 10 10.31 -10.38 7.61
C ALA A 10 11.34 -9.60 6.78
N GLY A 11 12.29 -10.28 6.13
CA GLY A 11 13.27 -9.62 5.25
C GLY A 11 12.59 -8.98 4.03
N ALA A 12 11.80 -9.75 3.28
CA ALA A 12 11.08 -9.26 2.11
C ALA A 12 10.12 -8.10 2.44
N LEU A 13 9.46 -8.14 3.60
CA LEU A 13 8.60 -7.04 4.07
C LEU A 13 9.41 -5.81 4.45
N SER A 14 10.58 -5.97 5.07
CA SER A 14 11.45 -4.85 5.43
C SER A 14 11.93 -4.09 4.20
N ASP A 15 12.28 -4.80 3.13
CA ASP A 15 12.67 -4.20 1.86
C ASP A 15 11.51 -3.40 1.24
N LEU A 16 10.28 -3.97 1.23
CA LEU A 16 9.09 -3.32 0.69
C LEU A 16 8.68 -2.03 1.42
N PHE A 17 8.91 -1.93 2.73
CA PHE A 17 8.62 -0.71 3.50
C PHE A 17 9.75 0.32 3.46
N GLY A 18 10.94 -0.06 2.98
CA GLY A 18 12.06 0.85 2.76
C GLY A 18 11.94 1.66 1.46
N ASP A 19 11.17 1.15 0.49
CA ASP A 19 10.92 1.81 -0.79
C ASP A 19 9.88 2.94 -0.70
N ASP A 20 9.96 3.89 -1.64
CA ASP A 20 8.96 4.94 -1.79
C ASP A 20 7.65 4.36 -2.34
N VAL A 21 6.77 3.97 -1.41
CA VAL A 21 5.46 3.38 -1.70
C VAL A 21 4.56 4.33 -2.49
N THR A 22 4.85 5.64 -2.55
CA THR A 22 4.03 6.58 -3.34
C THR A 22 4.08 6.27 -4.84
N LEU A 23 5.16 5.63 -5.32
CA LEU A 23 5.31 5.20 -6.70
C LEU A 23 4.67 3.83 -7.00
N ALA A 24 4.10 3.16 -6.00
CA ALA A 24 3.51 1.86 -6.20
C ALA A 24 2.24 1.93 -7.05
N LEU A 25 2.06 0.93 -7.92
CA LEU A 25 0.86 0.74 -8.74
C LEU A 25 -0.17 -0.06 -7.95
N GLY A 26 -1.25 0.62 -7.55
CA GLY A 26 -2.38 0.01 -6.86
C GLY A 26 -3.52 -0.33 -7.81
N ARG A 27 -4.08 -1.53 -7.68
CA ARG A 27 -5.28 -1.94 -8.42
C ARG A 27 -6.51 -1.90 -7.52
N CYS A 28 -7.51 -1.10 -7.88
CA CYS A 28 -8.75 -0.98 -7.12
C CYS A 28 -9.50 -2.33 -7.05
N ALA A 29 -9.86 -2.78 -5.85
CA ALA A 29 -10.67 -3.98 -5.67
C ALA A 29 -12.13 -3.82 -6.16
N GLY A 30 -12.65 -2.58 -6.18
CA GLY A 30 -14.03 -2.29 -6.59
C GLY A 30 -14.24 -2.19 -8.09
N CYS A 31 -13.39 -1.45 -8.82
CA CYS A 31 -13.55 -1.24 -10.26
C CYS A 31 -12.39 -1.78 -11.11
N GLY A 32 -11.33 -2.30 -10.49
CA GLY A 32 -10.19 -2.87 -11.20
C GLY A 32 -9.23 -1.85 -11.84
N HIS A 33 -9.47 -0.54 -11.66
CA HIS A 33 -8.59 0.51 -12.18
C HIS A 33 -7.22 0.48 -11.51
N ASP A 34 -6.17 0.51 -12.34
CA ASP A 34 -4.78 0.63 -11.90
C ASP A 34 -4.38 2.11 -11.88
N ALA A 35 -3.78 2.57 -10.78
CA ALA A 35 -3.25 3.92 -10.63
C ALA A 35 -1.99 3.92 -9.77
N VAL A 36 -1.08 4.87 -10.02
CA VAL A 36 0.04 5.15 -9.11
C VAL A 36 -0.53 5.73 -7.82
N LEU A 37 -0.10 5.25 -6.65
CA LEU A 37 -0.62 5.72 -5.37
C LEU A 37 -0.47 7.24 -5.17
N ALA A 38 0.59 7.86 -5.71
CA ALA A 38 0.76 9.31 -5.71
C ALA A 38 -0.31 10.08 -6.50
N GLU A 39 -1.01 9.42 -7.43
CA GLU A 39 -1.99 10.03 -8.33
C GLU A 39 -3.45 9.83 -7.87
N VAL A 40 -3.67 9.04 -6.80
CA VAL A 40 -5.01 8.80 -6.27
C VAL A 40 -5.50 9.99 -5.43
N VAL A 41 -6.81 10.09 -5.22
CA VAL A 41 -7.38 11.19 -4.42
C VAL A 41 -7.08 10.94 -2.95
N ALA A 42 -6.25 11.79 -2.34
CA ALA A 42 -5.88 11.70 -0.94
C ALA A 42 -6.62 12.73 -0.07
N TYR A 43 -7.22 12.27 1.02
CA TYR A 43 -7.78 13.12 2.07
C TYR A 43 -6.88 13.02 3.29
N VAL A 44 -6.12 14.09 3.56
CA VAL A 44 -5.15 14.15 4.66
C VAL A 44 -5.75 14.96 5.81
N THR A 45 -5.77 14.37 7.01
CA THR A 45 -6.26 14.99 8.23
C THR A 45 -5.28 14.76 9.39
N ALA A 46 -5.49 15.43 10.51
CA ALA A 46 -4.73 15.18 11.74
C ALA A 46 -4.87 13.73 12.26
N MET A 47 -5.95 13.02 11.88
CA MET A 47 -6.25 11.67 12.36
C MET A 47 -5.77 10.58 11.40
N GLY A 48 -5.29 10.95 10.21
CA GLY A 48 -4.83 9.99 9.20
C GLY A 48 -5.09 10.44 7.76
N THR A 49 -4.72 9.56 6.84
CA THR A 49 -4.86 9.74 5.39
C THR A 49 -5.76 8.66 4.81
N VAL A 50 -6.71 9.06 3.96
CA VAL A 50 -7.58 8.14 3.21
C VAL A 50 -7.34 8.34 1.72
N LEU A 51 -7.01 7.25 1.02
CA LEU A 51 -6.83 7.23 -0.42
C LEU A 51 -8.09 6.70 -1.10
N ARG A 52 -8.56 7.38 -2.16
CA ARG A 52 -9.75 6.98 -2.93
C ARG A 52 -9.46 6.82 -4.41
N CYS A 53 -10.16 5.85 -5.00
CA CYS A 53 -10.15 5.59 -6.43
C CYS A 53 -10.82 6.74 -7.18
N ALA A 54 -10.13 7.40 -8.10
CA ALA A 54 -10.73 8.50 -8.86
C ALA A 54 -11.98 8.08 -9.66
N PRO A 55 -11.99 6.94 -10.38
CA PRO A 55 -13.17 6.49 -11.13
C PRO A 55 -14.40 6.14 -10.29
N CYS A 56 -14.26 5.37 -9.20
CA CYS A 56 -15.41 4.83 -8.46
C CYS A 56 -15.55 5.35 -7.04
N GLN A 57 -14.63 6.20 -6.58
CA GLN A 57 -14.60 6.80 -5.24
C GLN A 57 -14.52 5.79 -4.08
N ALA A 58 -14.29 4.50 -4.36
CA ALA A 58 -14.02 3.49 -3.36
C ALA A 58 -12.75 3.84 -2.57
N VAL A 59 -12.74 3.52 -1.27
CA VAL A 59 -11.55 3.65 -0.43
C VAL A 59 -10.54 2.59 -0.88
N LEU A 60 -9.32 3.03 -1.19
CA LEU A 60 -8.21 2.18 -1.60
C LEU A 60 -7.34 1.79 -0.42
N ALA A 61 -6.99 2.79 0.41
CA ALA A 61 -6.15 2.59 1.59
C ALA A 61 -6.45 3.61 2.68
N VAL A 62 -6.17 3.22 3.93
CA VAL A 62 -6.23 4.10 5.10
C VAL A 62 -4.92 4.01 5.87
N LEU A 63 -4.31 5.15 6.13
CA LEU A 63 -3.08 5.26 6.92
C LEU A 63 -3.37 6.07 8.18
N VAL A 64 -3.18 5.45 9.33
CA VAL A 64 -3.33 6.10 10.65
C VAL A 64 -2.00 5.97 11.38
N THR A 65 -1.50 7.08 11.91
CA THR A 65 -0.36 7.09 12.83
C THR A 65 -0.83 7.65 14.16
N THR A 66 -0.67 6.87 15.22
CA THR A 66 -0.92 7.29 16.60
C THR A 66 0.42 7.44 17.32
N ALA A 67 0.39 7.79 18.62
CA ALA A 67 1.60 7.85 19.44
C ALA A 67 2.28 6.48 19.65
N SER A 68 1.53 5.38 19.51
CA SER A 68 1.99 4.02 19.83
C SER A 68 2.09 3.10 18.63
N GLU A 69 1.39 3.39 17.53
CA GLU A 69 1.29 2.48 16.40
C GLU A 69 1.07 3.17 15.06
N ARG A 70 1.36 2.43 13.99
CA ARG A 70 0.98 2.76 12.62
C ARG A 70 0.06 1.67 12.10
N VAL A 71 -1.10 2.07 11.60
CA VAL A 71 -2.09 1.18 11.00
C VAL A 71 -2.18 1.51 9.53
N VAL A 72 -2.04 0.48 8.70
CA VAL A 72 -2.19 0.56 7.24
C VAL A 72 -3.24 -0.46 6.82
N ASP A 73 -4.38 0.03 6.35
CA ASP A 73 -5.41 -0.77 5.69
C ASP A 73 -5.22 -0.67 4.17
N LEU A 74 -5.14 -1.81 3.50
CA LEU A 74 -5.01 -1.94 2.04
C LEU A 74 -6.13 -2.81 1.45
N THR A 75 -7.21 -3.10 2.21
CA THR A 75 -8.28 -4.00 1.77
C THR A 75 -9.03 -3.50 0.52
N GLY A 76 -8.97 -2.20 0.24
CA GLY A 76 -9.50 -1.58 -0.97
C GLY A 76 -8.68 -1.85 -2.25
N LEU A 77 -7.51 -2.47 -2.12
CA LEU A 77 -6.62 -2.85 -3.22
C LEU A 77 -6.67 -4.37 -3.44
N SER A 78 -6.83 -4.77 -4.71
CA SER A 78 -6.69 -6.18 -5.10
C SER A 78 -5.24 -6.59 -5.33
N SER A 79 -4.37 -5.62 -5.64
CA SER A 79 -2.93 -5.81 -5.70
C SER A 79 -2.20 -4.48 -5.50
N LEU A 80 -1.02 -4.53 -4.91
CA LEU A 80 -0.05 -3.44 -4.86
C LEU A 80 1.25 -3.90 -5.52
N ARG A 81 1.77 -3.12 -6.47
CA ARG A 81 3.00 -3.44 -7.19
C ARG A 81 4.04 -2.37 -6.90
N LEU A 82 5.16 -2.79 -6.34
CA LEU A 82 6.33 -1.95 -6.11
C LEU A 82 7.37 -2.26 -7.20
N ALA A 83 8.21 -1.28 -7.52
CA ALA A 83 9.38 -1.56 -8.34
C ALA A 83 10.29 -2.51 -7.55
N ALA A 84 10.82 -3.54 -8.20
CA ALA A 84 11.84 -4.36 -7.55
C ALA A 84 13.06 -3.47 -7.25
N PRO A 85 13.74 -3.67 -6.11
CA PRO A 85 15.01 -3.00 -5.88
C PRO A 85 15.93 -3.28 -7.07
N ALA A 86 16.53 -2.24 -7.63
CA ALA A 86 17.55 -2.42 -8.65
C ALA A 86 18.69 -3.22 -8.00
N ASP A 87 19.01 -4.39 -8.55
CA ASP A 87 20.13 -5.21 -8.08
C ASP A 87 21.40 -4.33 -8.00
N GLY A 88 21.77 -3.93 -6.79
CA GLY A 88 23.03 -3.24 -6.52
C GLY A 88 24.13 -4.28 -6.43
N GLY A 89 25.01 -4.31 -7.44
CA GLY A 89 26.25 -5.09 -7.42
C GLY A 89 27.26 -4.62 -6.38
#